data_AF-A0A7W4W329-F1
#
_entry.id   AF-A0A7W4W329-F1
#
_cell.length_a   1.000
_cell.length_b   1.000
_cell.length_c   1.000
_cell.angle_alpha   90.00
_cell.angle_beta   90.00
_cell.angle_gamma   90.00
#
_symmetry.space_group_name_H-M   'P 1'
#
loop_
_entity.id
_entity.type
_entity.pdbx_description
1 polymer ?
#
loop_
_entity_poly.entity_id
_entity_poly.type
_entity_poly.pdbx_seq_one_letter_code
_entity_poly.pdbx_strand_id
1 'polypeptide(L)'
;MQDRTVAQAHSPAGIEAVGTNKVLKNTYLLLAMTLAFSAFTAFLSRGMAPINPWVFLGGFIGLSFLTQMLANSAWGLLAVFGFTGFVGFAIGPLMGALMQSSVGAELVMQALGGTAAIFLGLSAYAVTTKKDFSFLSGFIVAGGIILMLGVVAALVFEMPTLRLALSAGFMLFASAAILFQTGQIVNGGERNYILATITLYASIYNLFMSLLHLLMAFSGDD
;
A
#
# COMPACT_ATOMS: atom_id res chain seq x y z
N MET A 1 -60.29 -19.50 2.63
CA MET A 1 -59.60 -18.56 3.53
C MET A 1 -58.15 -18.52 3.09
N GLN A 2 -57.68 -17.35 2.64
CA GLN A 2 -56.34 -17.17 2.08
C GLN A 2 -55.29 -17.28 3.19
N ASP A 3 -54.45 -18.30 3.14
CA ASP A 3 -53.20 -18.30 3.89
C ASP A 3 -52.10 -17.73 2.99
N ARG A 4 -52.06 -16.39 2.93
CA ARG A 4 -50.94 -15.65 2.35
C ARG A 4 -49.84 -15.60 3.40
N THR A 5 -49.11 -16.69 3.54
CA THR A 5 -47.80 -16.68 4.18
C THR A 5 -46.91 -15.78 3.34
N VAL A 6 -46.74 -14.56 3.84
CA VAL A 6 -45.82 -13.57 3.32
C VAL A 6 -44.42 -14.17 3.48
N ALA A 7 -43.90 -14.74 2.40
CA ALA A 7 -42.47 -14.99 2.26
C ALA A 7 -41.79 -13.62 2.34
N GLN A 8 -41.33 -13.24 3.53
CA GLN A 8 -40.35 -12.18 3.70
C GLN A 8 -39.10 -12.63 2.94
N ALA A 9 -39.00 -12.21 1.68
CA ALA A 9 -37.75 -12.20 0.96
C ALA A 9 -36.77 -11.37 1.79
N HIS A 10 -35.84 -12.05 2.47
CA HIS A 10 -34.63 -11.42 2.96
C HIS A 10 -33.95 -10.78 1.75
N SER A 11 -34.01 -9.45 1.66
CA SER A 11 -33.46 -8.71 0.53
C SER A 11 -31.98 -9.07 0.36
N PRO A 12 -31.53 -9.55 -0.81
CA PRO A 12 -30.13 -9.90 -1.07
C PRO A 12 -29.16 -8.72 -0.78
N ALA A 13 -29.64 -7.49 -0.93
CA ALA A 13 -28.91 -6.26 -0.59
C ALA A 13 -28.43 -6.18 0.88
N GLY A 14 -29.16 -6.77 1.83
CA GLY A 14 -28.77 -6.76 3.24
C GLY A 14 -27.60 -7.70 3.55
N ILE A 15 -27.55 -8.87 2.91
CA ILE A 15 -26.49 -9.86 3.08
C ILE A 15 -25.20 -9.38 2.40
N GLU A 16 -25.31 -8.77 1.22
CA GLU A 16 -24.16 -8.22 0.48
C GLU A 16 -23.52 -7.03 1.22
N ALA A 17 -24.33 -6.12 1.77
CA ALA A 17 -23.83 -4.98 2.55
C ALA A 17 -23.07 -5.43 3.83
N VAL A 18 -23.53 -6.50 4.49
CA VAL A 18 -22.86 -7.07 5.68
C VAL A 18 -21.52 -7.71 5.30
N GLY A 19 -21.45 -8.40 4.14
CA GLY A 19 -20.22 -8.98 3.62
C GLY A 19 -19.15 -7.92 3.33
N THR A 20 -19.52 -6.86 2.62
CA THR A 20 -18.62 -5.76 2.26
C THR A 20 -18.04 -5.04 3.48
N ASN A 21 -18.87 -4.73 4.47
CA ASN A 21 -18.41 -4.05 5.69
C ASN A 21 -17.43 -4.93 6.49
N LYS A 22 -17.62 -6.25 6.47
CA LYS A 22 -16.69 -7.20 7.08
C LYS A 22 -15.33 -7.21 6.38
N VAL A 23 -15.30 -7.25 5.04
CA VAL A 23 -14.05 -7.20 4.26
C VAL A 23 -13.32 -5.89 4.55
N LEU A 24 -14.00 -4.75 4.48
CA LEU A 24 -13.41 -3.44 4.78
C LEU A 24 -12.77 -3.40 6.17
N LYS A 25 -13.52 -3.77 7.21
CA LYS A 25 -13.01 -3.79 8.59
C LYS A 25 -11.78 -4.70 8.73
N ASN A 26 -11.84 -5.92 8.19
CA ASN A 26 -10.75 -6.88 8.28
C ASN A 26 -9.50 -6.41 7.53
N THR A 27 -9.68 -5.83 6.34
CA THR A 27 -8.57 -5.27 5.56
C THR A 27 -7.86 -4.18 6.32
N TYR A 28 -8.60 -3.21 6.91
CA TYR A 28 -8.00 -2.08 7.62
C TYR A 28 -7.36 -2.49 8.94
N LEU A 29 -7.96 -3.47 9.65
CA LEU A 29 -7.38 -4.02 10.87
C LEU A 29 -6.08 -4.79 10.57
N LEU A 30 -6.08 -5.64 9.54
CA LEU A 30 -4.87 -6.34 9.10
C LEU A 30 -3.81 -5.36 8.62
N LEU A 31 -4.19 -4.38 7.81
CA LEU A 31 -3.31 -3.33 7.32
C LEU A 31 -2.63 -2.58 8.49
N ALA A 32 -3.40 -2.13 9.48
CA ALA A 32 -2.85 -1.43 10.65
C ALA A 32 -1.85 -2.31 11.42
N MET A 33 -2.17 -3.59 11.66
CA MET A 33 -1.24 -4.52 12.32
C MET A 33 0.04 -4.73 11.51
N THR A 34 -0.07 -4.86 10.18
CA THR A 34 1.09 -5.07 9.31
C THR A 34 1.97 -3.84 9.17
N LEU A 35 1.39 -2.63 9.18
CA LEU A 35 2.14 -1.37 9.24
C LEU A 35 2.89 -1.22 10.56
N ALA A 36 2.23 -1.53 11.69
CA ALA A 36 2.86 -1.51 13.00
C ALA A 36 4.00 -2.54 13.09
N PHE A 37 3.78 -3.75 12.58
CA PHE A 37 4.80 -4.78 12.49
C PHE A 37 5.98 -4.37 11.60
N SER A 38 5.68 -3.78 10.43
CA SER A 38 6.69 -3.23 9.53
C SER A 38 7.54 -2.15 10.21
N ALA A 39 6.92 -1.21 10.92
CA ALA A 39 7.63 -0.18 11.69
C ALA A 39 8.50 -0.79 12.80
N PHE A 40 7.99 -1.81 13.50
CA PHE A 40 8.76 -2.56 14.50
C PHE A 40 9.98 -3.25 13.88
N THR A 41 9.83 -3.94 12.76
CA THR A 41 10.95 -4.59 12.06
C THR A 41 11.99 -3.58 11.53
N ALA A 42 11.54 -2.43 11.03
CA ALA A 42 12.43 -1.34 10.62
C ALA A 42 13.23 -0.77 11.80
N PHE A 43 12.59 -0.62 12.96
CA PHE A 43 13.26 -0.18 14.18
C PHE A 43 14.33 -1.17 14.63
N LEU A 44 14.07 -2.47 14.54
CA LEU A 44 15.06 -3.51 14.89
C LEU A 44 16.26 -3.52 13.95
N SER A 45 16.06 -3.27 12.65
CA SER A 45 17.14 -3.31 11.66
C SER A 45 17.85 -1.98 11.41
N ARG A 46 17.49 -0.90 12.13
CA ARG A 46 18.06 0.44 11.92
C ARG A 46 19.59 0.54 12.02
N GLY A 47 20.21 -0.32 12.81
CA GLY A 47 21.67 -0.37 12.98
C GLY A 47 22.38 -1.39 12.09
N MET A 48 21.66 -2.07 11.19
CA MET A 48 22.23 -3.12 10.34
C MET A 48 22.74 -2.55 9.02
N ALA A 49 23.54 -3.34 8.30
CA ALA A 49 23.95 -2.99 6.94
C ALA A 49 22.74 -3.00 5.98
N PRO A 50 22.69 -2.10 4.98
CA PRO A 50 21.68 -2.13 3.95
C PRO A 50 21.64 -3.49 3.24
N ILE A 51 20.43 -3.97 2.97
CA ILE A 51 20.24 -5.20 2.19
C ILE A 51 20.67 -4.95 0.74
N ASN A 52 21.32 -5.93 0.13
CA ASN A 52 21.64 -5.88 -1.28
C ASN A 52 20.36 -5.65 -2.12
N PRO A 53 20.32 -4.64 -3.03
CA PRO A 53 19.14 -4.32 -3.83
C PRO A 53 18.55 -5.51 -4.59
N TRP A 54 19.37 -6.46 -5.03
CA TRP A 54 18.91 -7.68 -5.71
C TRP A 54 18.20 -8.64 -4.78
N VAL A 55 18.67 -8.76 -3.53
CA VAL A 55 18.01 -9.55 -2.48
C VAL A 55 16.71 -8.88 -2.06
N PHE A 56 16.70 -7.55 -1.96
CA PHE A 56 15.48 -6.79 -1.72
C PHE A 56 14.44 -7.03 -2.83
N LEU A 57 14.83 -6.90 -4.10
CA LEU A 57 13.93 -7.11 -5.24
C LEU A 57 13.41 -8.55 -5.29
N GLY A 58 14.30 -9.54 -5.12
CA GLY A 58 13.93 -10.96 -5.09
C GLY A 58 13.01 -11.31 -3.93
N GLY A 59 13.27 -10.78 -2.74
CA GLY A 59 12.40 -10.95 -1.58
C GLY A 59 11.06 -10.24 -1.74
N PHE A 60 11.06 -9.00 -2.26
CA PHE A 60 9.83 -8.23 -2.48
C PHE A 60 8.91 -8.93 -3.48
N ILE A 61 9.44 -9.36 -4.63
CA ILE A 61 8.67 -10.08 -5.65
C ILE A 61 8.30 -11.48 -5.17
N GLY A 62 9.25 -12.21 -4.58
CA GLY A 62 9.04 -13.58 -4.12
C GLY A 62 8.01 -13.68 -3.00
N LEU A 63 8.12 -12.85 -1.96
CA LEU A 63 7.15 -12.83 -0.87
C LEU A 63 5.80 -12.27 -1.33
N SER A 64 5.75 -11.23 -2.18
CA SER A 64 4.46 -10.74 -2.69
C SER A 64 3.73 -11.81 -3.53
N PHE A 65 4.45 -12.58 -4.35
CA PHE A 65 3.87 -13.70 -5.08
C PHE A 65 3.42 -14.83 -4.15
N LEU A 66 4.27 -15.23 -3.19
CA LEU A 66 3.91 -16.24 -2.18
C LEU A 66 2.64 -15.85 -1.43
N THR A 67 2.51 -14.58 -1.05
CA THR A 67 1.34 -14.09 -0.32
C THR A 67 0.09 -14.15 -1.18
N GLN A 68 0.19 -13.83 -2.48
CA GLN A 68 -0.93 -13.99 -3.42
C GLN A 68 -1.35 -15.45 -3.58
N MET A 69 -0.39 -16.38 -3.65
CA MET A 69 -0.68 -17.82 -3.74
C MET A 69 -1.38 -18.35 -2.47
N LEU A 70 -0.98 -17.86 -1.29
CA LEU A 70 -1.49 -18.32 0.00
C LEU A 70 -2.73 -17.55 0.47
N ALA A 71 -3.18 -16.52 -0.26
CA ALA A 71 -4.23 -15.59 0.15
C ALA A 71 -5.59 -16.25 0.44
N ASN A 72 -5.85 -17.45 -0.10
CA ASN A 72 -7.08 -18.20 0.14
C ASN A 72 -6.99 -19.20 1.30
N SER A 73 -5.93 -19.12 2.12
CA SER A 73 -5.67 -20.04 3.23
C SER A 73 -5.27 -19.29 4.51
N ALA A 74 -5.30 -19.98 5.67
CA ALA A 74 -4.82 -19.42 6.93
C ALA A 74 -3.33 -19.00 6.87
N TRP A 75 -2.54 -19.68 6.03
CA TRP A 75 -1.14 -19.34 5.77
C TRP A 75 -0.97 -17.98 5.08
N GLY A 76 -2.01 -17.47 4.42
CA GLY A 76 -2.00 -16.14 3.81
C GLY A 76 -1.74 -15.04 4.85
N LEU A 77 -2.26 -15.19 6.07
CA LEU A 77 -2.03 -14.21 7.13
C LEU A 77 -0.54 -14.15 7.53
N LEU A 78 0.08 -15.31 7.73
CA LEU A 78 1.51 -15.41 8.02
C LEU A 78 2.37 -14.89 6.87
N ALA A 79 1.98 -15.17 5.62
CA ALA A 79 2.67 -14.67 4.45
C ALA A 79 2.59 -13.13 4.36
N VAL A 80 1.45 -12.51 4.70
CA VAL A 80 1.32 -11.04 4.73
C VAL A 80 2.29 -10.45 5.75
N PHE A 81 2.29 -10.97 6.99
CA PHE A 81 3.24 -10.49 8.00
C PHE A 81 4.69 -10.73 7.59
N GLY A 82 5.00 -11.87 6.97
CA GLY A 82 6.32 -12.15 6.42
C GLY A 82 6.73 -11.12 5.35
N PHE A 83 5.84 -10.82 4.41
CA PHE A 83 6.05 -9.81 3.38
C PHE A 83 6.25 -8.42 3.97
N THR A 84 5.33 -7.94 4.82
CA THR A 84 5.41 -6.59 5.38
C THR A 84 6.56 -6.44 6.37
N GLY A 85 6.90 -7.50 7.11
CA GLY A 85 8.05 -7.54 7.99
C GLY A 85 9.37 -7.52 7.21
N PHE A 86 9.46 -8.24 6.09
CA PHE A 86 10.61 -8.17 5.20
C PHE A 86 10.82 -6.76 4.65
N VAL A 87 9.75 -6.12 4.17
CA VAL A 87 9.80 -4.75 3.66
C VAL A 87 10.23 -3.77 4.75
N GLY A 88 9.63 -3.84 5.94
CA GLY A 88 10.02 -3.03 7.09
C GLY A 88 11.48 -3.25 7.50
N PHE A 89 11.89 -4.50 7.62
CA PHE A 89 13.28 -4.86 7.91
C PHE A 89 14.26 -4.30 6.88
N ALA A 90 13.91 -4.34 5.58
CA ALA A 90 14.76 -3.85 4.50
C ALA A 90 14.97 -2.33 4.52
N ILE A 91 13.94 -1.55 4.89
CA ILE A 91 14.05 -0.09 4.98
C ILE A 91 14.68 0.39 6.29
N GLY A 92 14.81 -0.46 7.30
CA GLY A 92 15.35 -0.06 8.61
C GLY A 92 16.71 0.63 8.54
N PRO A 93 17.73 0.08 7.85
CA PRO A 93 19.02 0.76 7.69
C PRO A 93 18.92 2.17 7.08
N LEU A 94 18.01 2.37 6.12
CA LEU A 94 17.74 3.70 5.55
C LEU A 94 17.13 4.64 6.61
N MET A 95 16.14 4.16 7.37
CA MET A 95 15.56 4.95 8.48
C MET A 95 16.62 5.27 9.54
N GLY A 96 17.49 4.31 9.86
CA GLY A 96 18.58 4.48 10.80
C GLY A 96 19.61 5.51 10.36
N ALA A 97 19.89 5.61 9.05
CA ALA A 97 20.75 6.64 8.50
C ALA A 97 20.09 8.03 8.60
N LEU A 98 18.82 8.16 8.19
CA LEU A 98 18.10 9.43 8.21
C LEU A 98 17.88 9.97 9.63
N MET A 99 17.68 9.10 10.61
CA MET A 99 17.45 9.50 12.01
C MET A 99 18.72 9.94 12.75
N GLN A 100 19.90 9.92 12.12
CA GLN A 100 21.13 10.45 12.71
C GLN A 100 21.17 11.98 12.71
N SER A 101 20.49 12.63 11.76
CA SER A 101 20.32 14.08 11.74
C SER A 101 18.93 14.46 12.23
N SER A 102 18.82 15.61 12.91
CA SER A 102 17.53 16.15 13.34
C SER A 102 16.63 16.48 12.14
N VAL A 103 17.23 16.95 11.04
CA VAL A 103 16.53 17.23 9.78
C VAL A 103 15.97 15.93 9.18
N GLY A 104 16.78 14.88 9.05
CA GLY A 104 16.33 13.61 8.48
C GLY A 104 15.24 12.93 9.32
N ALA A 105 15.35 13.00 10.64
CA ALA A 105 14.28 12.54 11.54
C ALA A 105 12.96 13.30 11.32
N GLU A 106 13.03 14.62 11.14
CA GLU A 106 11.86 15.46 10.85
C GLU A 106 11.23 15.10 9.50
N LEU A 107 12.04 14.91 8.45
CA LEU A 107 11.56 14.51 7.11
C LEU A 107 10.84 13.16 7.15
N VAL A 108 11.35 12.19 7.92
CA VAL A 108 10.68 10.89 8.11
C VAL A 108 9.32 11.06 8.78
N MET A 109 9.22 11.89 9.83
CA MET A 109 7.93 12.16 10.48
C MET A 109 6.94 12.88 9.55
N GLN A 110 7.41 13.88 8.80
CA GLN A 110 6.60 14.57 7.79
C GLN A 110 6.12 13.60 6.71
N ALA A 111 7.00 12.70 6.26
CA ALA A 111 6.67 11.67 5.28
C ALA A 111 5.59 10.71 5.77
N LEU A 112 5.72 10.21 7.01
CA LEU A 112 4.72 9.37 7.66
C LEU A 112 3.37 10.11 7.82
N GLY A 113 3.40 11.34 8.32
CA GLY A 113 2.21 12.17 8.52
C GLY A 113 1.48 12.47 7.21
N GLY A 114 2.21 12.88 6.18
CA GLY A 114 1.66 13.12 4.83
C GLY A 114 1.06 11.87 4.21
N THR A 115 1.75 10.73 4.33
CA THR A 115 1.25 9.44 3.85
C THR A 115 -0.04 9.04 4.56
N ALA A 116 -0.09 9.18 5.88
CA ALA A 116 -1.29 8.90 6.66
C ALA A 116 -2.45 9.81 6.26
N ALA A 117 -2.21 11.11 6.09
CA ALA A 117 -3.22 12.07 5.66
C ALA A 117 -3.79 11.73 4.26
N ILE A 118 -2.92 11.44 3.29
CA ILE A 118 -3.33 11.07 1.93
C ILE A 118 -4.09 9.74 1.93
N PHE A 119 -3.55 8.69 2.57
CA PHE A 119 -4.19 7.38 2.62
C PHE A 119 -5.57 7.44 3.28
N LEU A 120 -5.67 8.08 4.45
CA LEU A 120 -6.94 8.21 5.18
C LEU A 120 -7.92 9.10 4.43
N GLY A 121 -7.47 10.21 3.84
CA GLY A 121 -8.31 11.11 3.06
C GLY A 121 -8.90 10.43 1.81
N LEU A 122 -8.07 9.74 1.03
CA LEU A 122 -8.51 9.01 -0.16
C LEU A 122 -9.40 7.82 0.20
N SER A 123 -9.04 7.09 1.26
CA SER A 123 -9.85 5.99 1.79
C SER A 123 -11.23 6.48 2.24
N ALA A 124 -11.28 7.55 3.03
CA ALA A 124 -12.52 8.15 3.50
C ALA A 124 -13.37 8.64 2.32
N TYR A 125 -12.77 9.28 1.32
CA TYR A 125 -13.46 9.69 0.12
C TYR A 125 -14.08 8.50 -0.64
N ALA A 126 -13.34 7.40 -0.85
CA ALA A 126 -13.88 6.21 -1.51
C ALA A 126 -15.01 5.55 -0.70
N VAL A 127 -14.85 5.40 0.62
CA VAL A 127 -15.84 4.78 1.50
C VAL A 127 -17.13 5.62 1.59
N THR A 128 -17.01 6.94 1.65
CA THR A 128 -18.16 7.84 1.76
C THR A 128 -18.91 8.01 0.44
N THR A 129 -18.19 8.21 -0.66
CA THR A 129 -18.82 8.42 -1.97
C THR A 129 -19.38 7.15 -2.57
N LYS A 130 -18.83 5.97 -2.23
CA LYS A 130 -19.18 4.67 -2.81
C LYS A 130 -19.19 4.69 -4.34
N LYS A 131 -18.37 5.55 -4.95
CA LYS A 131 -18.24 5.64 -6.39
C LYS A 131 -17.48 4.42 -6.92
N ASP A 132 -17.85 3.96 -8.10
CA ASP A 132 -17.07 2.97 -8.82
C ASP A 132 -15.85 3.63 -9.48
N PHE A 133 -14.66 3.18 -9.08
CA PHE A 133 -13.38 3.65 -9.62
C PHE A 133 -12.80 2.68 -10.64
N SER A 134 -13.58 1.73 -11.18
CA SER A 134 -13.10 0.75 -12.16
C SER A 134 -12.45 1.36 -13.41
N PHE A 135 -12.80 2.61 -13.75
CA PHE A 135 -12.15 3.36 -14.83
C PHE A 135 -10.64 3.62 -14.60
N LEU A 136 -10.17 3.56 -13.35
CA LEU A 136 -8.76 3.70 -12.99
C LEU A 136 -7.93 2.45 -13.33
N SER A 137 -8.56 1.29 -13.56
CA SER A 137 -7.84 0.04 -13.84
C SER A 137 -6.88 0.16 -15.03
N GLY A 138 -7.35 0.70 -16.15
CA GLY A 138 -6.52 0.95 -17.34
C GLY A 138 -5.40 1.96 -17.08
N PHE A 139 -5.67 3.01 -16.30
CA PHE A 139 -4.67 3.99 -15.88
C PHE A 139 -3.60 3.36 -14.98
N ILE A 140 -3.96 2.47 -14.05
CA ILE A 140 -3.02 1.77 -13.18
C ILE A 140 -2.14 0.81 -14.00
N VAL A 141 -2.69 0.10 -14.98
CA VAL A 141 -1.86 -0.76 -15.85
C VAL A 141 -0.90 0.08 -16.69
N ALA A 142 -1.42 1.10 -17.39
CA ALA A 142 -0.59 1.96 -18.24
C ALA A 142 0.46 2.74 -17.44
N GLY A 143 0.06 3.35 -16.32
CA GLY A 143 0.93 4.08 -15.41
C GLY A 143 2.00 3.18 -14.80
N GLY A 144 1.67 1.94 -14.44
CA GLY A 144 2.65 0.96 -13.97
C GLY A 144 3.72 0.66 -15.01
N ILE A 145 3.33 0.46 -16.28
CA ILE A 145 4.29 0.25 -17.38
C ILE A 145 5.17 1.48 -17.59
N ILE A 146 4.58 2.68 -17.63
CA ILE A 146 5.31 3.94 -17.84
C ILE A 146 6.32 4.16 -16.71
N LEU A 147 5.92 3.98 -15.45
CA LEU A 147 6.79 4.14 -14.30
C LEU A 147 7.92 3.11 -14.28
N MET A 148 7.63 1.86 -14.64
CA MET A 148 8.66 0.82 -14.75
C MET A 148 9.71 1.15 -15.83
N LEU A 149 9.28 1.62 -17.00
CA LEU A 149 10.20 2.09 -18.05
C LEU A 149 11.01 3.29 -17.56
N GLY A 150 10.37 4.20 -16.81
CA GLY A 150 11.02 5.34 -16.20
C GLY A 150 12.10 4.94 -15.19
N VAL A 151 11.85 3.94 -14.34
CA VAL A 151 12.86 3.38 -13.42
C VAL A 151 14.05 2.84 -14.19
N VAL A 152 13.83 2.06 -15.26
CA VAL A 152 14.92 1.55 -16.11
C VAL A 152 15.72 2.72 -16.72
N ALA A 153 15.05 3.74 -17.23
CA ALA A 153 15.72 4.93 -17.76
C ALA A 153 16.53 5.66 -16.67
N ALA A 154 16.02 5.79 -15.45
CA ALA A 154 16.72 6.45 -14.34
C ALA A 154 17.96 5.67 -13.86
N LEU A 155 17.98 4.34 -14.07
CA LEU A 155 19.15 3.50 -13.79
C LEU A 155 20.22 3.62 -14.89
N VAL A 156 19.83 3.75 -16.16
CA VAL A 156 20.78 3.82 -17.29
C VAL A 156 21.36 5.23 -17.46
N PHE A 157 20.55 6.27 -17.30
CA PHE A 157 20.94 7.65 -17.58
C PHE A 157 21.37 8.44 -16.34
N GLU A 158 21.21 7.87 -15.13
CA GLU A 158 21.62 8.46 -13.84
C GLU A 158 21.14 9.90 -13.58
N MET A 159 20.04 10.33 -14.23
CA MET A 159 19.54 11.70 -14.14
C MET A 159 18.80 11.98 -12.81
N PRO A 160 19.29 12.88 -11.93
CA PRO A 160 18.64 13.17 -10.64
C PRO A 160 17.23 13.73 -10.80
N THR A 161 17.02 14.62 -11.79
CA THR A 161 15.69 15.20 -12.09
C THR A 161 14.67 14.12 -12.47
N LEU A 162 15.10 13.08 -13.19
CA LEU A 162 14.22 11.98 -13.56
C LEU A 162 13.79 11.16 -12.33
N ARG A 163 14.70 10.94 -11.37
CA ARG A 163 14.39 10.24 -10.11
C ARG A 163 13.36 11.01 -9.26
N LEU A 164 13.46 12.33 -9.25
CA LEU A 164 12.48 13.20 -8.58
C LEU A 164 11.11 13.15 -9.27
N ALA A 165 11.10 13.25 -10.61
CA ALA A 165 9.87 13.12 -11.41
C ALA A 165 9.20 11.75 -11.21
N LEU A 166 9.99 10.68 -11.12
CA LEU A 166 9.49 9.34 -10.80
C LEU A 166 8.89 9.28 -9.41
N SER A 167 9.50 9.90 -8.41
CA SER A 167 8.94 9.95 -7.05
C SER A 167 7.57 10.63 -7.05
N ALA A 168 7.41 11.76 -7.75
CA ALA A 168 6.09 12.38 -7.93
C ALA A 168 5.10 11.46 -8.69
N GLY A 169 5.57 10.77 -9.73
CA GLY A 169 4.76 9.80 -10.48
C GLY A 169 4.28 8.63 -9.62
N PHE A 170 5.17 8.02 -8.83
CA PHE A 170 4.84 6.92 -7.92
C PHE A 170 3.92 7.37 -6.79
N MET A 171 4.05 8.60 -6.28
CA MET A 171 3.11 9.18 -5.31
C MET A 171 1.69 9.26 -5.88
N LEU A 172 1.52 9.78 -7.09
CA LEU A 172 0.22 9.86 -7.76
C LEU A 172 -0.34 8.48 -8.08
N PHE A 173 0.52 7.57 -8.55
CA PHE A 173 0.16 6.20 -8.83
C PHE A 173 -0.34 5.45 -7.59
N ALA A 174 0.39 5.56 -6.47
CA ALA A 174 0.01 4.96 -5.20
C ALA A 174 -1.31 5.55 -4.68
N SER A 175 -1.51 6.87 -4.84
CA SER A 175 -2.76 7.54 -4.49
C SER A 175 -3.94 7.00 -5.31
N ALA A 176 -3.76 6.84 -6.62
CA ALA A 176 -4.75 6.23 -7.50
C ALA A 176 -5.06 4.77 -7.11
N ALA A 177 -4.02 3.98 -6.80
CA ALA A 177 -4.16 2.60 -6.36
C ALA A 177 -4.94 2.47 -5.03
N ILE A 178 -4.69 3.35 -4.06
CA ILE A 178 -5.46 3.42 -2.80
C ILE A 178 -6.94 3.68 -3.08
N LEU A 179 -7.23 4.67 -3.93
CA LEU A 179 -8.59 5.05 -4.29
C LEU A 179 -9.32 3.90 -5.01
N PHE A 180 -8.66 3.29 -5.99
CA PHE A 180 -9.15 2.13 -6.73
C PHE A 180 -9.42 0.94 -5.81
N GLN A 181 -8.44 0.53 -5.00
CA GLN A 181 -8.55 -0.63 -4.14
C GLN A 181 -9.61 -0.45 -3.06
N THR A 182 -9.66 0.73 -2.42
CA THR A 182 -10.71 1.03 -1.43
C THR A 182 -12.09 1.02 -2.09
N GLY A 183 -12.20 1.59 -3.30
CA GLY A 183 -13.41 1.52 -4.10
C GLY A 183 -13.85 0.09 -4.41
N GLN A 184 -12.91 -0.78 -4.80
CA GLN A 184 -13.20 -2.20 -5.07
C GLN A 184 -13.72 -2.92 -3.83
N ILE A 185 -13.18 -2.64 -2.64
CA ILE A 185 -13.69 -3.22 -1.40
C ILE A 185 -15.13 -2.74 -1.14
N VAL A 186 -15.36 -1.43 -1.21
CA VAL A 186 -16.64 -0.79 -0.88
C VAL A 186 -17.76 -1.17 -1.86
N ASN A 187 -17.42 -1.41 -3.12
CA ASN A 187 -18.38 -1.85 -4.15
C ASN A 187 -18.48 -3.38 -4.26
N GLY A 188 -17.77 -4.14 -3.41
CA GLY A 188 -17.81 -5.61 -3.40
C GLY A 188 -17.06 -6.31 -4.55
N GLY A 189 -16.25 -5.56 -5.30
CA GLY A 189 -15.35 -6.06 -6.35
C GLY A 189 -14.14 -6.81 -5.79
N GLU A 190 -13.65 -6.44 -4.60
CA GLU A 190 -12.65 -7.21 -3.85
C GLU A 190 -13.28 -7.82 -2.59
N ARG A 191 -13.12 -9.14 -2.44
CA ARG A 191 -13.69 -9.93 -1.34
C ARG A 191 -12.62 -10.55 -0.45
N ASN A 192 -11.38 -10.59 -0.91
CA ASN A 192 -10.27 -11.13 -0.16
C ASN A 192 -9.53 -10.00 0.57
N TYR A 193 -9.72 -9.92 1.89
CA TYR A 193 -9.08 -8.90 2.72
C TYR A 193 -7.55 -9.02 2.75
N ILE A 194 -6.97 -10.21 2.55
CA ILE A 194 -5.53 -10.42 2.46
C ILE A 194 -4.96 -9.76 1.21
N LEU A 195 -5.56 -10.02 0.04
CA LEU A 195 -5.15 -9.39 -1.22
C LEU A 195 -5.31 -7.88 -1.16
N ALA A 196 -6.44 -7.41 -0.63
CA ALA A 196 -6.69 -5.99 -0.42
C ALA A 196 -5.63 -5.36 0.49
N THR A 197 -5.23 -6.03 1.58
CA THR A 197 -4.20 -5.52 2.49
C THR A 197 -2.84 -5.42 1.79
N ILE A 198 -2.42 -6.40 0.99
CA ILE A 198 -1.13 -6.35 0.30
C ILE A 198 -1.08 -5.19 -0.69
N THR A 199 -2.15 -5.00 -1.48
CA THR A 199 -2.24 -3.90 -2.44
C THR A 199 -2.21 -2.54 -1.74
N LEU A 200 -3.00 -2.37 -0.66
CA LEU A 200 -3.00 -1.13 0.12
C LEU A 200 -1.66 -0.90 0.80
N TYR A 201 -1.04 -1.93 1.38
CA TYR A 201 0.28 -1.85 2.00
C TYR A 201 1.36 -1.43 0.99
N ALA A 202 1.41 -2.07 -0.18
CA ALA A 202 2.37 -1.72 -1.24
C ALA A 202 2.15 -0.29 -1.74
N SER A 203 0.90 0.17 -1.80
CA SER A 203 0.58 1.55 -2.15
C SER A 203 1.04 2.53 -1.07
N ILE A 204 0.79 2.24 0.21
CA ILE A 204 1.25 3.07 1.34
C ILE A 204 2.78 3.12 1.40
N TYR A 205 3.45 1.99 1.21
CA TYR A 205 4.91 1.92 1.14
C TYR A 205 5.47 2.80 0.02
N ASN A 206 4.92 2.67 -1.20
CA ASN A 206 5.35 3.48 -2.34
C ASN A 206 5.08 4.96 -2.09
N LEU A 207 3.92 5.30 -1.51
CA LEU A 207 3.55 6.65 -1.16
C LEU A 207 4.52 7.25 -0.14
N PHE A 208 4.86 6.51 0.92
CA PHE A 208 5.83 6.91 1.93
C PHE A 208 7.21 7.16 1.34
N MET A 209 7.76 6.19 0.61
CA MET A 209 9.09 6.31 0.00
C MET A 209 9.15 7.46 -1.00
N SER A 210 8.11 7.63 -1.81
CA SER A 210 8.03 8.71 -2.79
C SER A 210 7.96 10.09 -2.12
N LEU A 211 7.14 10.22 -1.08
CA LEU A 211 7.00 11.47 -0.34
C LEU A 211 8.28 11.80 0.42
N LEU A 212 8.92 10.81 1.03
CA LEU A 212 10.22 10.98 1.68
C LEU A 212 11.30 11.44 0.70
N HIS A 213 11.41 10.82 -0.47
CA HIS A 213 12.37 11.24 -1.50
C HIS A 213 12.13 12.67 -1.99
N LEU A 214 10.86 13.06 -2.20
CA LEU A 214 10.52 14.44 -2.58
C LEU A 214 10.89 15.45 -1.48
N LEU A 215 10.58 15.12 -0.23
CA LEU A 215 10.91 15.98 0.92
C LEU A 215 12.43 16.13 1.10
N MET A 216 13.20 15.05 0.96
CA MET A 216 14.67 15.10 1.02
C MET A 216 15.25 15.99 -0.09
N ALA A 217 14.78 15.82 -1.33
CA ALA A 217 15.23 16.63 -2.46
C ALA A 217 14.93 18.13 -2.28
N PHE A 218 13.79 18.48 -1.66
CA PHE A 218 13.44 19.87 -1.37
C PHE A 218 14.12 20.44 -0.12
N SER A 219 14.59 19.57 0.77
CA SER A 219 15.36 19.94 1.97
C SER A 219 16.81 20.33 1.66
N GLY A 220 17.33 20.01 0.47
CA GLY A 220 18.70 20.35 0.06
C GLY A 220 19.79 19.43 0.61
N ASP A 221 19.44 18.21 1.01
CA ASP A 221 20.34 17.22 1.65
C ASP A 221 20.86 16.13 0.67
N ASP A 222 20.97 16.43 -0.63
CA ASP A 222 21.64 15.57 -1.64
C ASP A 222 23.14 15.87 -1.77
#